data_AF-A0A816HX66-F1
#
_entry.id   AF-A0A816HX66-F1
#
_cell.length_a   1.000
_cell.length_b   1.000
_cell.length_c   1.000
_cell.angle_alpha   90.00
_cell.angle_beta   90.00
_cell.angle_gamma   90.00
#
_symmetry.space_group_name_H-M   'P 1'
#
loop_
_entity.id
_entity.type
_entity.pdbx_description
1 polymer ?
#
loop_
_entity_poly.entity_id
_entity_poly.type
_entity_poly.pdbx_seq_one_letter_code
_entity_poly.pdbx_strand_id
1 'polypeptide(L)'
;SGPALVTLTSFTPSTSRPITMPPTTISIPSSIGGSLSSSSLTFSRPGDSTQRRFYFQTFQATVSTAGTYTFRSNSSMDTRGYFYNNTFSPYNATANLITDNDDGGGSLQFRIEVYL
;
A
#
# COMPACT_ATOMS: atom_id res chain seq x y z
N SER A 1 -6.67 0.40 22.89
CA SER A 1 -6.97 0.56 21.46
C SER A 1 -7.64 -0.71 20.96
N GLY A 2 -8.78 -0.59 20.27
CA GLY A 2 -9.46 -1.72 19.63
C GLY A 2 -8.80 -2.10 18.29
N PRO A 3 -9.28 -3.15 17.61
CA PRO A 3 -8.82 -3.48 16.28
C PRO A 3 -9.11 -2.32 15.30
N ALA A 4 -8.15 -2.01 14.43
CA ALA A 4 -8.33 -1.04 13.36
C ALA A 4 -8.42 -1.75 12.01
N LEU A 5 -9.51 -1.50 11.28
CA LEU A 5 -9.69 -1.98 9.92
C LEU A 5 -8.78 -1.16 8.99
N VAL A 6 -7.92 -1.86 8.26
CA VAL A 6 -7.09 -1.27 7.21
C VAL A 6 -7.57 -1.84 5.89
N THR A 7 -8.03 -0.98 4.99
CA THR A 7 -8.36 -1.34 3.61
C THR A 7 -7.32 -0.76 2.68
N LEU A 8 -6.76 -1.59 1.80
CA LEU A 8 -5.91 -1.20 0.70
C LEU A 8 -6.73 -1.20 -0.59
N THR A 9 -6.84 -0.05 -1.22
CA THR A 9 -7.43 0.06 -2.56
C THR A 9 -6.33 0.23 -3.60
N SER A 10 -6.32 -0.62 -4.62
CA SER A 10 -5.52 -0.44 -5.83
C SER A 10 -6.38 -0.04 -7.01
N PHE A 11 -5.81 0.77 -7.90
CA PHE A 11 -6.46 1.29 -9.09
C PHE A 11 -5.69 0.80 -10.31
N THR A 12 -6.30 -0.07 -11.13
CA THR A 12 -5.68 -0.54 -12.38
C THR A 12 -6.12 0.34 -13.55
N PRO A 13 -5.20 0.83 -14.41
CA PRO A 13 -5.61 1.46 -15.66
C PRO A 13 -6.17 0.38 -16.60
N SER A 14 -7.44 0.48 -16.96
CA SER A 14 -8.01 -0.30 -18.06
C SER A 14 -8.24 0.62 -19.26
N THR A 15 -7.74 0.19 -20.42
CA THR A 15 -8.02 0.83 -21.71
C THR A 15 -9.13 0.04 -22.38
N SER A 16 -10.39 0.46 -22.20
CA SER A 16 -11.40 0.10 -23.19
C SER A 16 -11.10 0.91 -24.46
N ARG A 17 -10.96 0.27 -25.62
CA ARG A 17 -10.91 0.98 -26.91
C ARG A 17 -12.34 1.22 -27.42
N PRO A 18 -12.96 2.40 -27.24
CA PRO A 18 -14.04 2.81 -28.14
C PRO A 18 -13.43 3.24 -29.48
N ILE A 19 -14.06 2.85 -30.59
CA ILE A 19 -13.54 3.01 -31.95
C ILE A 19 -13.57 4.50 -32.42
N THR A 20 -13.95 5.47 -31.57
CA THR A 20 -14.13 6.87 -32.01
C THR A 20 -13.96 7.97 -30.93
N MET A 21 -13.34 7.71 -29.78
CA MET A 21 -13.08 8.75 -28.75
C MET A 21 -11.63 8.72 -28.25
N PRO A 22 -11.09 9.83 -27.68
CA PRO A 22 -9.80 9.79 -27.01
C PRO A 22 -9.84 8.70 -25.92
N PRO A 23 -8.73 7.98 -25.70
CA PRO A 23 -8.70 6.86 -24.76
C PRO A 23 -9.04 7.37 -23.34
N THR A 24 -10.23 7.02 -22.87
CA THR A 24 -10.61 7.17 -21.46
C THR A 24 -9.96 6.04 -20.68
N THR A 25 -9.06 6.38 -19.77
CA THR A 25 -8.53 5.44 -18.78
C THR A 25 -9.63 5.14 -17.76
N ILE A 26 -10.20 3.94 -17.83
CA ILE A 26 -11.15 3.46 -16.82
C ILE A 26 -10.33 2.85 -15.69
N SER A 27 -10.43 3.39 -14.48
CA SER A 27 -9.80 2.77 -13.33
C SER A 27 -10.74 1.77 -12.67
N ILE A 28 -10.33 0.49 -12.57
CA ILE A 28 -11.08 -0.52 -11.83
C ILE A 28 -10.48 -0.64 -10.43
N PRO A 29 -11.23 -0.29 -9.36
CA PRO A 29 -10.74 -0.42 -8.00
C PRO A 29 -10.78 -1.89 -7.55
N SER A 30 -9.69 -2.36 -6.94
CA SER A 30 -9.67 -3.59 -6.16
C SER A 30 -9.40 -3.23 -4.70
N SER A 31 -10.16 -3.80 -3.77
CA SER A 31 -9.98 -3.56 -2.33
C SER A 31 -9.67 -4.86 -1.59
N ILE A 32 -8.60 -4.85 -0.80
CA ILE A 32 -8.28 -5.91 0.16
C ILE A 32 -8.20 -5.29 1.55
N GLY A 33 -8.62 -6.02 2.58
CA GLY A 33 -8.62 -5.49 3.94
C GLY A 33 -8.14 -6.49 4.98
N GLY A 34 -7.84 -5.97 6.16
CA GLY A 34 -7.52 -6.75 7.34
C GLY A 34 -7.55 -5.89 8.61
N SER A 35 -7.20 -6.49 9.75
CA SER A 35 -7.25 -5.83 11.06
C SER A 35 -5.88 -5.81 11.71
N LEU A 36 -5.48 -4.65 12.23
CA LEU A 36 -4.35 -4.52 13.15
C LEU A 36 -4.84 -4.50 14.59
N SER A 37 -4.17 -5.23 15.48
CA SER A 37 -4.44 -5.23 16.91
C SER A 37 -3.16 -5.36 17.72
N SER A 38 -3.25 -5.32 19.05
CA SER A 38 -2.09 -5.45 19.93
C SER A 38 -1.41 -6.83 19.90
N SER A 39 -2.03 -7.84 19.27
CA SER A 39 -1.43 -9.16 19.02
C SER A 39 -0.75 -9.28 17.65
N SER A 40 -0.86 -8.25 16.79
CA SER A 40 -0.19 -8.24 15.50
C SER A 40 1.34 -8.19 15.68
N LEU A 41 2.06 -8.71 14.68
CA LEU A 41 3.51 -8.60 14.65
C LEU A 41 3.93 -7.13 14.55
N THR A 42 5.15 -6.85 15.00
CA THR A 42 5.74 -5.52 14.96
C THR A 42 7.07 -5.52 14.24
N PHE A 43 7.46 -4.37 13.72
CA PHE A 43 8.76 -4.15 13.08
C PHE A 43 9.29 -2.75 13.40
N SER A 44 10.59 -2.55 13.16
CA SER A 44 11.22 -1.22 13.19
C SER A 44 11.13 -0.61 11.79
N ARG A 45 10.63 0.61 11.69
CA ARG A 45 10.47 1.30 10.41
C ARG A 45 11.84 1.61 9.78
N PRO A 46 12.00 1.52 8.44
CA PRO A 46 13.16 2.02 7.73
C PRO A 46 13.48 3.47 8.12
N GLY A 47 14.74 3.74 8.47
CA GLY A 47 15.19 5.08 8.86
C GLY A 47 14.79 5.55 10.27
N ASP A 48 14.06 4.74 11.05
CA ASP A 48 13.72 5.09 12.43
C ASP A 48 14.87 4.74 13.39
N SER A 49 15.56 5.78 13.88
CA SER A 49 16.66 5.66 14.86
C SER A 49 16.18 5.46 16.29
N THR A 50 14.86 5.59 16.56
CA THR A 50 14.30 5.58 17.91
C THR A 50 14.00 4.18 18.45
N GLN A 51 14.27 3.12 17.66
CA GLN A 51 14.01 1.71 18.01
C GLN A 51 12.55 1.40 18.37
N ARG A 52 11.60 2.28 17.98
CA ARG A 52 10.17 2.04 18.18
C ARG A 52 9.70 0.86 17.33
N ARG A 53 8.73 0.13 17.87
CA ARG A 53 8.08 -0.99 17.18
C ARG A 53 6.67 -0.61 16.76
N PHE A 54 6.35 -0.90 15.51
CA PHE A 54 5.05 -0.56 14.92
C PHE A 54 4.35 -1.84 14.47
N TYR A 55 3.05 -1.94 14.78
CA TYR A 55 2.22 -3.02 14.27
C TYR A 55 2.10 -2.93 12.75
N PHE A 56 2.16 -4.07 12.07
CA PHE A 56 2.07 -4.12 10.61
C PHE A 56 1.20 -5.28 10.12
N GLN A 57 0.76 -5.14 8.88
CA GLN A 57 0.12 -6.18 8.10
C GLN A 57 0.65 -6.08 6.67
N THR A 58 0.81 -7.23 6.01
CA THR A 58 1.29 -7.32 4.63
C THR A 58 0.18 -7.74 3.70
N PHE A 59 0.14 -7.13 2.52
CA PHE A 59 -0.69 -7.54 1.40
C PHE A 59 0.21 -7.82 0.21
N GLN A 60 -0.06 -8.89 -0.52
CA GLN A 60 0.68 -9.22 -1.73
C GLN A 60 -0.08 -8.68 -2.94
N ALA A 61 0.60 -7.88 -3.76
CA ALA A 61 0.12 -7.47 -5.07
C ALA A 61 0.73 -8.39 -6.14
N THR A 62 -0.13 -9.05 -6.91
CA THR A 62 0.29 -9.82 -8.11
C THR A 62 -0.12 -9.03 -9.34
N VAL A 63 0.86 -8.64 -10.16
CA VAL A 63 0.66 -7.83 -11.37
C VAL A 63 0.84 -8.69 -12.61
N SER A 64 -0.15 -8.68 -13.51
CA SER A 64 -0.13 -9.41 -14.78
C SER A 64 0.01 -8.50 -16.01
N THR A 65 -0.04 -7.18 -15.82
CA THR A 65 0.07 -6.18 -16.90
C THR A 65 0.88 -5.01 -16.42
N ALA A 66 1.89 -4.62 -17.20
CA ALA A 66 2.75 -3.51 -16.84
C ALA A 66 2.00 -2.17 -16.86
N GLY A 67 2.26 -1.30 -15.90
CA GLY A 67 1.61 0.02 -15.83
C GLY A 67 1.81 0.72 -14.49
N THR A 68 1.27 1.94 -14.39
CA THR A 68 1.27 2.70 -13.14
C THR A 68 0.09 2.29 -12.26
N TYR A 69 0.39 1.84 -11.05
CA TYR A 69 -0.60 1.47 -10.04
C TYR A 69 -0.53 2.45 -8.87
N THR A 70 -1.69 2.87 -8.39
CA THR A 70 -1.82 3.61 -7.14
C THR A 70 -2.37 2.68 -6.06
N PHE A 71 -1.68 2.61 -4.93
CA PHE A 71 -2.11 1.93 -3.71
C PHE A 71 -2.38 2.97 -2.64
N ARG A 72 -3.57 2.94 -2.03
CA ARG A 72 -3.99 3.90 -1.01
C ARG A 72 -4.62 3.16 0.17
N SER A 73 -4.30 3.59 1.40
CA SER A 73 -5.00 3.11 2.59
C SER A 73 -6.30 3.85 2.87
N ASN A 74 -7.17 3.17 3.60
CA ASN A 74 -8.29 3.76 4.32
C ASN A 74 -8.42 3.07 5.68
N SER A 75 -8.25 3.86 6.75
CA SER A 75 -8.22 3.42 8.14
C SER A 75 -8.57 4.58 9.07
N SER A 76 -9.00 4.27 10.28
CA SER A 76 -9.15 5.25 11.37
C SER A 76 -7.83 5.63 12.05
N MET A 77 -6.71 5.02 11.63
CA MET A 77 -5.37 5.28 12.14
C MET A 77 -4.54 6.09 11.16
N ASP A 78 -3.50 6.72 11.71
CA ASP A 78 -2.33 7.16 10.95
C ASP A 78 -1.59 5.94 10.38
N THR A 79 -1.53 5.85 9.06
CA THR A 79 -0.98 4.71 8.34
C THR A 79 0.23 5.12 7.52
N ARG A 80 1.28 4.29 7.55
CA ARG A 80 2.43 4.42 6.64
C ARG A 80 2.56 3.16 5.80
N GLY A 81 2.60 3.34 4.50
CA GLY A 81 2.72 2.26 3.52
C GLY A 81 4.17 2.08 3.11
N TYR A 82 4.57 0.82 2.93
CA TYR A 82 5.89 0.44 2.41
C TYR A 82 5.68 -0.55 1.26
N PHE A 83 6.33 -0.30 0.13
CA PHE A 83 6.24 -1.15 -1.05
C PHE A 83 7.57 -1.87 -1.28
N TYR A 84 7.51 -3.19 -1.35
CA TYR A 84 8.69 -4.05 -1.44
C TYR A 84 8.70 -4.82 -2.75
N ASN A 85 9.89 -5.01 -3.31
CA ASN A 85 10.10 -5.95 -4.41
C ASN A 85 10.10 -7.39 -3.86
N ASN A 86 9.17 -8.21 -4.33
CA ASN A 86 8.98 -9.61 -3.93
C ASN A 86 8.62 -9.82 -2.44
N THR A 87 9.59 -9.67 -1.53
CA THR A 87 9.45 -10.09 -0.13
C THR A 87 9.77 -8.97 0.86
N PHE A 88 8.94 -8.90 1.91
CA PHE A 88 9.16 -8.10 3.10
C PHE A 88 9.71 -8.98 4.24
N SER A 89 10.68 -8.46 4.99
CA SER A 89 11.16 -9.08 6.24
C SER A 89 11.10 -8.07 7.40
N PRO A 90 10.40 -8.39 8.50
CA PRO A 90 10.34 -7.50 9.67
C PRO A 90 11.69 -7.40 10.42
N TYR A 91 12.63 -8.31 10.15
CA TYR A 91 13.98 -8.31 10.73
C TYR A 91 14.98 -7.49 9.89
N ASN A 92 14.64 -7.17 8.65
CA ASN A 92 15.44 -6.35 7.76
C ASN A 92 14.51 -5.51 6.86
N ALA A 93 13.90 -4.48 7.44
CA ALA A 93 12.85 -3.70 6.81
C ALA A 93 13.32 -2.82 5.64
N THR A 94 14.64 -2.66 5.44
CA THR A 94 15.22 -1.93 4.31
C THR A 94 15.48 -2.84 3.10
N ALA A 95 15.57 -4.16 3.31
CA ALA A 95 15.76 -5.10 2.21
C ALA A 95 14.58 -5.05 1.25
N ASN A 96 14.87 -4.94 -0.04
CA ASN A 96 13.91 -4.87 -1.15
C ASN A 96 12.90 -3.71 -1.09
N LEU A 97 13.09 -2.73 -0.21
CA LEU A 97 12.20 -1.56 -0.15
C LEU A 97 12.37 -0.75 -1.45
N ILE A 98 11.26 -0.55 -2.17
CA ILE A 98 11.21 0.28 -3.37
C ILE A 98 10.89 1.72 -2.99
N THR A 99 9.81 1.90 -2.22
CA THR A 99 9.31 3.22 -1.83
C THR A 99 8.40 3.10 -0.61
N ASP A 100 8.17 4.22 0.06
CA ASP A 100 7.26 4.33 1.18
C ASP A 100 6.62 5.71 1.24
N ASN A 101 5.48 5.80 1.91
CA ASN A 101 4.71 7.04 2.04
C ASN A 101 3.83 6.97 3.29
N ASP A 102 3.72 8.05 4.05
CA ASP A 102 2.84 8.16 5.23
C ASP A 102 1.55 8.94 4.92
N ASP A 103 1.65 10.15 4.37
CA ASP A 103 0.49 11.06 4.31
C ASP A 103 0.07 11.47 2.90
N GLY A 104 0.63 10.87 1.86
CA GLY A 104 0.37 11.21 0.45
C GLY A 104 -1.07 10.98 -0.01
N GLY A 105 -1.87 10.22 0.74
CA GLY A 105 -3.32 10.07 0.52
C GLY A 105 -4.15 11.15 1.20
N GLY A 106 -3.59 11.90 2.15
CA GLY A 106 -4.34 12.81 3.01
C GLY A 106 -5.18 12.08 4.05
N SER A 107 -5.62 12.80 5.09
CA SER A 107 -6.31 12.23 6.26
C SER A 107 -5.52 11.10 6.94
N LEU A 108 -4.20 11.29 7.06
CA LEU A 108 -3.27 10.32 7.68
C LEU A 108 -3.18 8.97 6.95
N GLN A 109 -3.52 8.96 5.66
CA GLN A 109 -3.50 7.78 4.81
C GLN A 109 -2.34 7.85 3.83
N PHE A 110 -1.65 6.73 3.63
CA PHE A 110 -0.59 6.65 2.65
C PHE A 110 -1.14 6.60 1.22
N ARG A 111 -0.32 7.06 0.28
CA ARG A 111 -0.51 6.84 -1.16
C ARG A 111 0.83 6.49 -1.79
N ILE A 112 0.91 5.29 -2.36
CA ILE A 112 2.07 4.81 -3.12
C ILE A 112 1.68 4.75 -4.60
N GLU A 113 2.48 5.38 -5.45
CA GLU A 113 2.34 5.31 -6.90
C GLU A 113 3.62 4.68 -7.46
N VAL A 114 3.47 3.55 -8.16
CA VAL A 114 4.60 2.77 -8.68
C VAL A 114 4.28 2.22 -10.06
N TYR A 115 5.30 2.14 -10.92
CA TYR A 115 5.23 1.42 -12.19
C TYR A 115 5.66 -0.04 -11.95
N LEU A 116 4.79 -0.99 -12.27
CA LEU A 116 4.97 -2.43 -12.07
C LEU A 116 4.88 -3.17 -13.40
#